data_AF-A0A2U0A376-F1
#
_entry.id   AF-A0A2U0A376-F1
#
_cell.length_a   1.000
_cell.length_b   1.000
_cell.length_c   1.000
_cell.angle_alpha   90.00
_cell.angle_beta   90.00
_cell.angle_gamma   90.00
#
_symmetry.space_group_name_H-M   'P 1'
#
loop_
_entity.id
_entity.type
_entity.pdbx_description
1 polymer ?
#
loop_
_entity_poly.entity_id
_entity_poly.type
_entity_poly.pdbx_seq_one_letter_code
_entity_poly.pdbx_strand_id
1 'polypeptide(L)'
;MDEQTGVIRPETLALDKLIKATIARVEASHDGGAADTVLFLGNRHQSFPTAVIRDPVLEPVDKLVWMVIMLAVRETGANAAFPSYETISRLANVSSRSTIARAIAILRASRWLTLCGRLRKASGRFRGNVYALHDEPLPLADVIHLDGDYMDFLNKAVSHGHARVRTVAKGVLASIDEDVRGGCDVCALEHPIERRLQSAVGTGNEGPRRFFSFTRAAIQQIRQDSMGNIQARDHRDQNSNSVETRVQKSNAHKSNSGCSSSNNKKTTTT
;
A
#
# COMPACT_ATOMS: atom_id res chain seq x y z
N MET A 1 45.64 41.54 -12.92
CA MET A 1 46.15 40.16 -13.03
C MET A 1 45.31 39.38 -12.04
N ASP A 2 44.18 38.88 -12.53
CA ASP A 2 43.15 38.21 -11.74
C ASP A 2 43.56 36.76 -11.52
N GLU A 3 43.85 36.40 -10.28
CA GLU A 3 43.90 34.99 -9.88
C GLU A 3 42.56 34.67 -9.21
N GLN A 4 41.55 34.45 -10.04
CA GLN A 4 40.24 33.97 -9.63
C GLN A 4 40.41 32.51 -9.17
N THR A 5 40.87 32.31 -7.93
CA THR A 5 40.75 31.01 -7.24
C THR A 5 39.26 30.74 -7.11
N GLY A 6 38.71 29.96 -8.05
CA GLY A 6 37.30 29.60 -8.05
C GLY A 6 36.96 28.97 -6.70
N VAL A 7 36.12 29.65 -5.91
CA VAL A 7 35.69 29.18 -4.59
C VAL A 7 35.03 27.80 -4.80
N ILE A 8 35.77 26.75 -4.45
CA ILE A 8 35.28 25.38 -4.57
C ILE A 8 34.00 25.30 -3.74
N ARG A 9 32.95 24.75 -4.34
CA ARG A 9 31.67 24.67 -3.67
C ARG A 9 31.80 23.84 -2.40
N PRO A 10 31.20 24.25 -1.27
CA PRO A 10 31.26 23.50 -0.02
C PRO A 10 30.88 22.02 -0.17
N GLU A 11 29.96 21.66 -1.07
CA GLU A 11 29.54 20.27 -1.36
C GLU A 11 30.68 19.44 -1.97
N THR A 12 31.56 20.08 -2.76
CA THR A 12 32.73 19.43 -3.37
C THR A 12 33.82 19.19 -2.33
N LEU A 13 34.00 20.12 -1.40
CA LEU A 13 34.90 19.94 -0.24
C LEU A 13 34.38 18.85 0.72
N ALA A 14 33.06 18.75 0.89
CA ALA A 14 32.44 17.70 1.69
C ALA A 14 32.61 16.32 1.04
N LEU A 15 32.45 16.23 -0.27
CA LEU A 15 32.69 14.99 -1.03
C LEU A 15 34.16 14.55 -0.94
N ASP A 16 35.11 15.48 -1.02
CA ASP A 16 36.53 15.19 -0.88
C ASP A 16 36.87 14.59 0.50
N LYS A 17 36.29 15.15 1.58
CA LYS A 17 36.41 14.56 2.92
C LYS A 17 35.81 13.15 3.00
N LEU A 18 34.67 12.89 2.35
CA LEU A 18 34.02 11.58 2.31
C LEU A 18 34.84 10.53 1.56
N ILE A 19 35.49 10.92 0.47
CA ILE A 19 36.41 10.08 -0.30
C ILE A 19 37.61 9.69 0.57
N LYS A 20 38.25 10.68 1.22
CA LYS A 20 39.39 10.45 2.12
C LYS A 20 39.06 9.52 3.29
N ALA A 21 37.91 9.71 3.90
CA ALA A 21 37.44 8.84 4.98
C ALA A 21 37.13 7.41 4.52
N THR A 22 36.63 7.24 3.28
CA THR A 22 36.36 5.92 2.71
C THR A 22 37.65 5.17 2.40
N ILE A 23 38.67 5.87 1.90
CA ILE A 23 40.02 5.32 1.67
C ILE A 23 40.63 4.84 2.99
N ALA A 24 40.66 5.69 4.02
CA ALA A 24 41.22 5.33 5.32
C ALA A 24 40.51 4.11 5.97
N ARG A 25 39.20 3.96 5.75
CA ARG A 25 38.42 2.81 6.24
C ARG A 25 38.81 1.50 5.55
N VAL A 26 39.01 1.54 4.23
CA VAL A 26 39.39 0.37 3.43
C VAL A 26 40.82 -0.04 3.73
N GLU A 27 41.70 0.93 3.97
CA GLU A 27 43.09 0.69 4.38
C GLU A 27 43.19 0.09 5.80
N ALA A 28 42.32 0.49 6.73
CA ALA A 28 42.31 -0.02 8.10
C ALA A 28 41.66 -1.42 8.25
N SER A 29 40.85 -1.86 7.29
CA SER A 29 40.32 -3.23 7.26
C SER A 29 41.42 -4.21 6.82
N HIS A 30 42.06 -4.87 7.79
CA HIS A 30 43.18 -5.80 7.59
C HIS A 30 42.79 -7.21 7.07
N ASP A 31 41.56 -7.41 6.60
CA ASP A 31 41.05 -8.71 6.18
C ASP A 31 40.49 -8.62 4.75
N GLY A 32 41.16 -9.30 3.80
CA GLY A 32 40.71 -9.47 2.42
C GLY A 32 41.48 -8.64 1.38
N GLY A 33 41.96 -9.32 0.32
CA GLY A 33 42.81 -8.76 -0.74
C GLY A 33 42.18 -7.60 -1.54
N ALA A 34 43.00 -7.00 -2.43
CA ALA A 34 42.67 -5.80 -3.21
C ALA A 34 41.27 -5.86 -3.85
N ALA A 35 40.33 -5.09 -3.29
CA ALA A 35 38.97 -4.97 -3.78
C ALA A 35 38.64 -3.48 -4.00
N ASP A 36 38.16 -3.16 -5.20
CA ASP A 36 37.73 -1.80 -5.53
C ASP A 36 36.51 -1.40 -4.69
N THR A 37 36.53 -0.17 -4.14
CA THR A 37 35.41 0.40 -3.36
C THR A 37 34.69 1.47 -4.16
N VAL A 38 33.37 1.33 -4.32
CA VAL A 38 32.53 2.29 -5.05
C VAL A 38 31.73 3.16 -4.10
N LEU A 39 31.79 4.48 -4.32
CA LEU A 39 30.95 5.46 -3.64
C LEU A 39 29.78 5.83 -4.55
N PHE A 40 28.56 5.47 -4.13
CA PHE A 40 27.35 5.82 -4.88
C PHE A 40 26.91 7.26 -4.54
N LEU A 41 27.05 8.17 -5.50
CA LEU A 41 26.76 9.61 -5.35
C LEU A 41 25.55 10.09 -6.18
N GLY A 42 24.90 9.17 -6.90
CA GLY A 42 23.71 9.48 -7.69
C GLY A 42 22.42 9.45 -6.87
N ASN A 43 21.29 9.68 -7.54
CA ASN A 43 19.97 9.35 -7.00
C ASN A 43 19.61 7.92 -7.40
N ARG A 44 19.35 7.02 -6.42
CA ARG A 44 18.73 5.72 -6.72
C ARG A 44 17.25 5.94 -6.99
N HIS A 45 16.88 6.15 -8.25
CA HIS A 45 15.48 6.24 -8.63
C HIS A 45 14.86 4.84 -8.74
N GLN A 46 13.83 4.58 -7.92
CA GLN A 46 12.95 3.44 -8.11
C GLN A 46 11.73 3.89 -8.92
N SER A 47 11.47 3.23 -10.05
CA SER A 47 10.27 3.46 -10.85
C SER A 47 9.15 2.50 -10.45
N PHE A 48 7.93 3.01 -10.38
CA PHE A 48 6.72 2.22 -10.15
C PHE A 48 5.82 2.31 -11.41
N PRO A 49 5.09 1.25 -11.78
CA PRO A 49 4.19 1.28 -12.94
C PRO A 49 3.14 2.37 -12.76
N THR A 50 3.04 3.25 -13.75
CA THR A 50 2.05 4.34 -13.74
C THR A 50 0.61 3.82 -13.66
N ALA A 51 0.36 2.62 -14.20
CA ALA A 51 -0.94 1.97 -14.17
C ALA A 51 -1.44 1.72 -12.73
N VAL A 52 -0.57 1.29 -11.79
CA VAL A 52 -0.91 1.13 -10.36
C VAL A 52 -1.35 2.46 -9.75
N ILE A 53 -0.61 3.53 -10.08
CA ILE A 53 -0.87 4.88 -9.54
C ILE A 53 -2.19 5.44 -10.07
N ARG A 54 -2.47 5.19 -11.35
CA ARG A 54 -3.68 5.67 -12.04
C ARG A 54 -4.91 4.80 -11.80
N ASP A 55 -4.74 3.62 -11.21
CA ASP A 55 -5.86 2.73 -10.89
C ASP A 55 -6.90 3.47 -10.02
N PRO A 56 -8.14 3.64 -10.51
CA PRO A 56 -9.19 4.37 -9.80
C PRO A 56 -9.88 3.54 -8.70
N VAL A 57 -9.60 2.23 -8.64
CA VAL A 57 -10.15 1.28 -7.66
C VAL A 57 -9.20 1.12 -6.48
N LEU A 58 -7.89 1.20 -6.68
CA LEU A 58 -6.93 1.13 -5.57
C LEU A 58 -6.98 2.39 -4.70
N GLU A 59 -7.19 2.22 -3.39
CA GLU A 59 -7.04 3.30 -2.41
C GLU A 59 -5.54 3.61 -2.21
N PRO A 60 -5.16 4.79 -1.69
CA PRO A 60 -3.75 5.14 -1.48
C PRO A 60 -2.97 4.08 -0.70
N VAL A 61 -3.60 3.49 0.32
CA VAL A 61 -3.01 2.40 1.11
C VAL A 61 -2.76 1.13 0.29
N ASP A 62 -3.61 0.81 -0.69
CA ASP A 62 -3.44 -0.38 -1.54
C ASP A 62 -2.23 -0.20 -2.47
N LYS A 63 -2.08 1.02 -3.00
CA LYS A 63 -0.93 1.42 -3.83
C LYS A 63 0.37 1.37 -3.03
N LEU A 64 0.37 1.92 -1.81
CA LEU A 64 1.55 1.87 -0.93
C LEU A 64 1.93 0.44 -0.56
N VAL A 65 0.96 -0.42 -0.22
CA VAL A 65 1.24 -1.84 0.06
C VAL A 65 1.83 -2.53 -1.17
N TRP A 66 1.29 -2.28 -2.37
CA TRP A 66 1.87 -2.81 -3.61
C TRP A 66 3.31 -2.34 -3.82
N MET A 67 3.60 -1.05 -3.62
CA MET A 67 4.96 -0.48 -3.76
C MET A 67 5.95 -1.11 -2.78
N VAL A 68 5.55 -1.36 -1.54
CA VAL A 68 6.41 -2.01 -0.54
C VAL A 68 6.69 -3.46 -0.91
N ILE A 69 5.68 -4.19 -1.41
CA ILE A 69 5.88 -5.56 -1.91
C ILE A 69 6.87 -5.53 -3.08
N MET A 70 6.71 -4.59 -4.00
CA MET A 70 7.61 -4.44 -5.15
C MET A 70 9.05 -4.12 -4.71
N LEU A 71 9.24 -3.22 -3.74
CA LEU A 71 10.56 -2.89 -3.21
C LEU A 71 11.25 -4.13 -2.63
N ALA A 72 10.53 -4.91 -1.82
CA ALA A 72 11.05 -6.15 -1.26
C ALA A 72 11.48 -7.15 -2.34
N VAL A 73 10.69 -7.30 -3.41
CA VAL A 73 11.03 -8.16 -4.56
C VAL A 73 12.29 -7.67 -5.28
N ARG A 74 12.42 -6.36 -5.50
CA ARG A 74 13.58 -5.80 -6.20
C ARG A 74 14.88 -5.88 -5.38
N GLU A 75 14.79 -5.76 -4.06
CA GLU A 75 15.97 -5.87 -3.19
C GLU A 75 16.51 -7.30 -3.09
N THR A 76 15.66 -8.32 -3.29
CA THR A 76 16.01 -9.73 -3.05
C THR A 76 16.00 -10.62 -4.29
N GLY A 77 15.50 -10.13 -5.43
CA GLY A 77 15.57 -10.82 -6.73
C GLY A 77 14.60 -12.00 -6.87
N ALA A 78 14.94 -12.99 -7.71
CA ALA A 78 14.08 -14.14 -8.03
C ALA A 78 13.71 -15.04 -6.83
N ASN A 79 14.46 -14.93 -5.72
CA ASN A 79 14.21 -15.66 -4.47
C ASN A 79 13.51 -14.78 -3.41
N ALA A 80 12.89 -13.69 -3.83
CA ALA A 80 12.23 -12.76 -2.93
C ALA A 80 11.13 -13.45 -2.12
N ALA A 81 11.34 -13.53 -0.81
CA ALA A 81 10.26 -13.87 0.11
C ALA A 81 9.23 -12.75 0.11
N PHE A 82 7.94 -13.10 0.14
CA PHE A 82 6.89 -12.12 0.36
C PHE A 82 7.16 -11.38 1.68
N PRO A 83 7.15 -10.03 1.71
CA PRO A 83 7.52 -9.29 2.91
C PRO A 83 6.56 -9.60 4.05
N SER A 84 7.11 -9.69 5.26
CA SER A 84 6.30 -9.92 6.45
C SER A 84 5.30 -8.78 6.65
N TYR A 85 4.17 -9.05 7.31
CA TYR A 85 3.20 -8.00 7.64
C TYR A 85 3.81 -6.88 8.49
N GLU A 86 4.82 -7.19 9.30
CA GLU A 86 5.56 -6.21 10.08
C GLU A 86 6.42 -5.32 9.18
N THR A 87 7.12 -5.93 8.21
CA THR A 87 7.87 -5.20 7.18
C THR A 87 6.96 -4.26 6.38
N ILE A 88 5.80 -4.76 5.94
CA ILE A 88 4.80 -3.96 5.22
C ILE A 88 4.28 -2.84 6.12
N SER A 89 3.94 -3.15 7.38
CA SER A 89 3.42 -2.17 8.34
C SER A 89 4.39 -1.01 8.54
N ARG A 90 5.67 -1.33 8.76
CA ARG A 90 6.74 -0.34 8.96
C ARG A 90 6.99 0.52 7.73
N LEU A 91 7.12 -0.09 6.55
CA LEU A 91 7.49 0.63 5.32
C LEU A 91 6.32 1.39 4.69
N ALA A 92 5.09 0.85 4.77
CA ALA A 92 3.89 1.52 4.26
C ALA A 92 3.28 2.50 5.28
N ASN A 93 3.82 2.55 6.51
CA ASN A 93 3.27 3.29 7.64
C ASN A 93 1.79 2.94 7.90
N VAL A 94 1.49 1.64 7.94
CA VAL A 94 0.15 1.10 8.18
C VAL A 94 0.17 0.26 9.45
N SER A 95 -0.36 0.80 10.54
CA SER A 95 -0.29 0.14 11.86
C SER A 95 -1.15 -1.12 11.97
N SER A 96 -2.20 -1.23 11.16
CA SER A 96 -3.16 -2.34 11.27
C SER A 96 -2.87 -3.48 10.29
N ARG A 97 -2.68 -4.69 10.84
CA ARG A 97 -2.61 -5.93 10.07
C ARG A 97 -3.88 -6.19 9.25
N SER A 98 -5.05 -5.79 9.75
CA SER A 98 -6.31 -5.96 9.01
C SER A 98 -6.38 -5.04 7.80
N THR A 99 -5.80 -3.85 7.87
CA THR A 99 -5.69 -2.91 6.73
C THR A 99 -4.74 -3.44 5.66
N ILE A 100 -3.64 -4.08 6.07
CA ILE A 100 -2.71 -4.76 5.14
C ILE A 100 -3.39 -5.97 4.49
N ALA A 101 -4.09 -6.80 5.28
CA ALA A 101 -4.85 -7.94 4.74
C ALA A 101 -5.94 -7.50 3.75
N ARG A 102 -6.66 -6.41 4.06
CA ARG A 102 -7.61 -5.77 3.14
C ARG A 102 -6.93 -5.32 1.84
N ALA A 103 -5.77 -4.66 1.93
CA ALA A 103 -5.03 -4.24 0.74
C ALA A 103 -4.63 -5.43 -0.13
N ILE A 104 -4.07 -6.49 0.46
CA ILE A 104 -3.71 -7.72 -0.25
C ILE A 104 -4.94 -8.37 -0.90
N ALA A 105 -6.09 -8.39 -0.22
CA ALA A 105 -7.33 -8.91 -0.79
C ALA A 105 -7.81 -8.07 -1.99
N ILE A 106 -7.72 -6.74 -1.92
CA ILE A 106 -8.07 -5.84 -3.03
C ILE A 106 -7.11 -6.04 -4.20
N LEU A 107 -5.79 -6.10 -3.95
CA LEU A 107 -4.78 -6.35 -4.98
C LEU A 107 -4.98 -7.71 -5.66
N ARG A 108 -5.38 -8.75 -4.91
CA ARG A 108 -5.77 -10.04 -5.48
C ARG A 108 -7.03 -9.94 -6.32
N ALA A 109 -8.10 -9.33 -5.80
CA ALA A 109 -9.36 -9.19 -6.51
C ALA A 109 -9.19 -8.43 -7.84
N SER A 110 -8.41 -7.35 -7.82
CA SER A 110 -8.10 -6.51 -8.99
C SER A 110 -7.00 -7.06 -9.90
N ARG A 111 -6.39 -8.21 -9.56
CA ARG A 111 -5.38 -8.94 -10.35
C ARG A 111 -4.00 -8.29 -10.45
N TRP A 112 -3.68 -7.35 -9.57
CA TRP A 112 -2.31 -6.84 -9.37
C TRP A 112 -1.41 -7.83 -8.62
N LEU A 113 -2.03 -8.81 -7.94
CA LEU A 113 -1.37 -9.87 -7.19
C LEU A 113 -2.09 -11.20 -7.46
N THR A 114 -1.37 -12.28 -7.75
CA THR A 114 -1.96 -13.62 -7.96
C THR A 114 -1.47 -14.59 -6.89
N LEU A 115 -2.38 -15.35 -6.25
CA LEU A 115 -2.00 -16.39 -5.29
C LEU A 115 -1.69 -17.68 -6.04
N CYS A 116 -0.41 -17.93 -6.31
CA CYS A 116 0.05 -19.05 -7.14
C CYS A 116 0.10 -20.39 -6.38
N GLY A 117 0.12 -20.35 -5.04
CA GLY A 117 0.17 -21.58 -4.26
C GLY A 117 0.16 -21.35 -2.76
N ARG A 118 -0.16 -22.42 -2.02
CA ARG A 118 -0.11 -22.46 -0.55
C ARG A 118 0.89 -23.52 -0.12
N LEU A 119 2.03 -23.08 0.43
CA LEU A 119 3.08 -23.95 0.90
C LEU A 119 2.66 -24.59 2.23
N ARG A 120 2.78 -25.91 2.33
CA ARG A 120 2.48 -26.70 3.53
C ARG A 120 3.71 -27.52 3.95
N LYS A 121 3.85 -27.78 5.25
CA LYS A 121 4.83 -28.77 5.76
C LYS A 121 4.37 -30.17 5.37
N ALA A 122 5.29 -31.14 5.41
CA ALA A 122 4.97 -32.56 5.32
C ALA A 122 3.88 -32.98 6.34
N SER A 123 3.81 -32.31 7.49
CA SER A 123 2.77 -32.50 8.50
C SER A 123 1.40 -31.89 8.15
N GLY A 124 1.20 -31.37 6.92
CA GLY A 124 -0.02 -30.67 6.49
C GLY A 124 -0.17 -29.21 6.99
N ARG A 125 0.67 -28.77 7.93
CA ARG A 125 0.61 -27.42 8.51
C ARG A 125 0.96 -26.35 7.47
N PHE A 126 0.14 -25.32 7.37
CA PHE A 126 0.38 -24.16 6.50
C PHE A 126 1.71 -23.47 6.86
N ARG A 127 2.55 -23.22 5.85
CA ARG A 127 3.81 -22.47 5.97
C ARG A 127 3.75 -21.08 5.37
N GLY A 128 2.96 -20.90 4.31
CA GLY A 128 2.88 -19.59 3.66
C GLY A 128 2.18 -19.64 2.31
N ASN A 129 2.04 -18.47 1.72
CA ASN A 129 1.49 -18.27 0.39
C ASN A 129 2.61 -17.89 -0.57
N VAL A 130 2.48 -18.31 -1.83
CA VAL A 130 3.34 -17.87 -2.93
C VAL A 130 2.52 -16.92 -3.78
N TYR A 131 3.01 -15.69 -3.96
CA TYR A 131 2.35 -14.66 -4.74
C TYR A 131 3.19 -14.25 -5.95
N ALA A 132 2.54 -14.00 -7.08
CA ALA A 132 3.11 -13.26 -8.20
C ALA A 132 2.60 -11.81 -8.14
N LEU A 133 3.53 -10.86 -8.23
CA LEU A 133 3.25 -9.43 -8.29
C LEU A 133 3.36 -8.97 -9.75
N HIS A 134 2.35 -8.23 -10.23
CA HIS A 134 2.30 -7.81 -11.63
C HIS A 134 2.41 -6.29 -11.76
N ASP A 135 3.03 -5.86 -12.86
CA ASP A 135 3.15 -4.45 -13.26
C ASP A 135 1.89 -3.91 -13.96
N GLU A 136 0.98 -4.80 -14.35
CA GLU A 136 -0.38 -4.55 -14.86
C GLU A 136 -1.31 -5.66 -14.37
N PRO A 137 -2.63 -5.43 -14.24
CA PRO A 137 -3.55 -6.50 -13.85
C PRO A 137 -3.46 -7.68 -14.82
N LEU A 138 -3.23 -8.88 -14.29
CA LEU A 138 -3.08 -10.07 -15.13
C LEU A 138 -4.41 -10.42 -15.83
N PRO A 139 -4.43 -10.86 -17.10
CA PRO A 139 -5.64 -11.31 -17.81
C PRO A 139 -6.41 -12.39 -17.04
N LEU A 140 -7.72 -12.50 -17.28
CA LEU A 140 -8.57 -13.38 -16.46
C LEU A 140 -8.20 -14.86 -16.67
N ALA A 141 -7.97 -15.25 -17.93
CA ALA A 141 -7.50 -16.59 -18.30
C ALA A 141 -6.23 -16.98 -17.52
N ASP A 142 -5.24 -16.10 -17.52
CA ASP A 142 -3.95 -16.34 -16.84
C ASP A 142 -4.11 -16.41 -15.32
N VAL A 143 -4.96 -15.56 -14.73
CA VAL A 143 -5.25 -15.63 -13.29
C VAL A 143 -5.95 -16.92 -12.92
N ILE A 144 -6.93 -17.37 -13.69
CA ILE A 144 -7.63 -18.64 -13.43
C ILE A 144 -6.65 -19.82 -13.55
N HIS A 145 -5.69 -19.75 -14.47
CA HIS A 145 -4.66 -20.77 -14.62
C HIS A 145 -3.71 -20.83 -13.41
N LEU A 146 -3.26 -19.67 -12.91
CA LEU A 146 -2.27 -19.59 -11.82
C LEU A 146 -2.89 -19.67 -10.42
N ASP A 147 -4.12 -19.19 -10.25
CA ASP A 147 -4.87 -19.13 -9.00
C ASP A 147 -6.23 -19.81 -9.20
N GLY A 148 -6.24 -21.15 -9.11
CA GLY A 148 -7.45 -21.96 -9.31
C GLY A 148 -8.58 -21.66 -8.31
N ASP A 149 -8.29 -21.01 -7.18
CA ASP A 149 -9.27 -20.57 -6.19
C ASP A 149 -9.80 -19.14 -6.48
N TYR A 150 -9.40 -18.48 -7.58
CA TYR A 150 -9.66 -17.05 -7.79
C TYR A 150 -11.15 -16.71 -7.85
N MET A 151 -11.95 -17.45 -8.64
CA MET A 151 -13.40 -17.19 -8.74
C MET A 151 -14.11 -17.49 -7.43
N ASP A 152 -13.74 -18.56 -6.74
CA ASP A 152 -14.22 -18.89 -5.39
C ASP A 152 -13.88 -17.80 -4.37
N PHE A 153 -12.68 -17.24 -4.47
CA PHE A 153 -12.25 -16.12 -3.65
C PHE A 153 -13.11 -14.88 -3.91
N LEU A 154 -13.38 -14.52 -5.17
CA LEU A 154 -14.27 -13.39 -5.49
C LEU A 154 -15.68 -13.61 -4.94
N ASN A 155 -16.24 -14.79 -5.14
CA ASN A 155 -17.57 -15.15 -4.64
C ASN A 155 -17.66 -15.08 -3.11
N LYS A 156 -16.61 -15.49 -2.39
CA LYS A 156 -16.54 -15.31 -0.93
C LYS A 156 -16.31 -13.84 -0.55
N ALA A 157 -15.58 -13.09 -1.37
CA ALA A 157 -15.24 -11.70 -1.08
C ALA A 157 -16.46 -10.76 -1.13
N VAL A 158 -17.54 -11.10 -1.85
CA VAL A 158 -18.77 -10.29 -1.88
C VAL A 158 -19.46 -10.16 -0.52
N SER A 159 -19.22 -11.10 0.40
CA SER A 159 -19.72 -11.12 1.78
C SER A 159 -18.61 -10.90 2.82
N HIS A 160 -17.43 -10.43 2.39
CA HIS A 160 -16.29 -10.16 3.26
C HIS A 160 -16.61 -9.15 4.37
N GLY A 161 -16.01 -9.30 5.56
CA GLY A 161 -16.28 -8.40 6.69
C GLY A 161 -15.97 -6.92 6.40
N HIS A 162 -14.94 -6.66 5.60
CA HIS A 162 -14.58 -5.29 5.19
C HIS A 162 -15.38 -4.81 3.97
N ALA A 163 -16.09 -3.68 4.11
CA ALA A 163 -16.96 -3.11 3.07
C ALA A 163 -16.26 -2.88 1.72
N ARG A 164 -15.06 -2.28 1.74
CA ARG A 164 -14.29 -2.04 0.52
C ARG A 164 -14.00 -3.31 -0.28
N VAL A 165 -13.68 -4.42 0.41
CA VAL A 165 -13.42 -5.71 -0.27
C VAL A 165 -14.68 -6.22 -0.95
N ARG A 166 -15.86 -6.09 -0.30
CA ARG A 166 -17.15 -6.45 -0.91
C ARG A 166 -17.42 -5.64 -2.16
N THR A 167 -17.29 -4.32 -2.08
CA THR A 167 -17.53 -3.40 -3.20
C THR A 167 -16.62 -3.71 -4.39
N VAL A 168 -15.32 -3.91 -4.15
CA VAL A 168 -14.37 -4.24 -5.22
C VAL A 168 -14.70 -5.61 -5.83
N ALA A 169 -14.95 -6.63 -5.02
CA ALA A 169 -15.29 -7.98 -5.52
C ALA A 169 -16.57 -7.98 -6.37
N LYS A 170 -17.61 -7.28 -5.92
CA LYS A 170 -18.85 -7.08 -6.70
C LYS A 170 -18.58 -6.37 -8.02
N GLY A 171 -17.74 -5.34 -8.02
CA GLY A 171 -17.37 -4.63 -9.24
C GLY A 171 -16.61 -5.50 -10.25
N VAL A 172 -15.71 -6.38 -9.78
CA VAL A 172 -15.03 -7.35 -10.65
C VAL A 172 -16.03 -8.33 -11.26
N LEU A 173 -16.88 -8.95 -10.43
CA LEU A 173 -17.87 -9.92 -10.91
C LEU A 173 -18.89 -9.28 -11.86
N ALA A 174 -19.35 -8.06 -11.58
CA ALA A 174 -20.23 -7.32 -12.47
C ALA A 174 -19.58 -6.99 -13.81
N SER A 175 -18.26 -6.71 -13.82
CA SER A 175 -17.51 -6.47 -15.05
C SER A 175 -17.41 -7.74 -15.90
N ILE A 176 -17.13 -8.88 -15.28
CA ILE A 176 -17.09 -10.19 -15.95
C ILE A 176 -18.47 -10.53 -16.51
N ASP A 177 -19.53 -10.35 -15.72
CA ASP A 177 -20.91 -10.61 -16.13
C ASP A 177 -21.36 -9.71 -17.28
N GLU A 178 -20.98 -8.43 -17.26
CA GLU A 178 -21.25 -7.49 -18.36
C GLU A 178 -20.57 -7.93 -19.66
N ASP A 179 -19.29 -8.33 -19.59
CA ASP A 179 -18.56 -8.84 -20.75
C ASP A 179 -19.23 -10.11 -21.31
N VAL A 180 -19.60 -11.08 -20.45
CA VAL A 180 -20.27 -12.31 -20.85
C VAL A 180 -21.62 -12.02 -21.50
N ARG A 181 -22.44 -11.15 -20.91
CA ARG A 181 -23.74 -10.74 -21.49
C ARG A 181 -23.57 -9.98 -22.81
N GLY A 182 -22.46 -9.27 -22.97
CA GLY A 182 -22.08 -8.60 -24.22
C GLY A 182 -21.55 -9.55 -25.31
N GLY A 183 -21.40 -10.84 -25.02
CA GLY A 183 -20.83 -11.82 -25.94
C GLY A 183 -19.32 -11.74 -26.09
N CYS A 184 -18.63 -11.02 -25.20
CA CYS A 184 -17.17 -10.96 -25.18
C CYS A 184 -16.59 -12.27 -24.61
N ASP A 185 -15.53 -12.78 -25.23
CA ASP A 185 -14.74 -13.85 -24.63
C ASP A 185 -13.87 -13.28 -23.50
N VAL A 186 -14.30 -13.48 -22.26
CA VAL A 186 -13.60 -13.01 -21.05
C VAL A 186 -12.25 -13.68 -20.82
N CYS A 187 -11.99 -14.80 -21.50
CA CYS A 187 -10.73 -15.54 -21.44
C CYS A 187 -9.90 -15.38 -22.72
N ALA A 188 -10.27 -14.44 -23.60
CA ALA A 188 -9.52 -14.14 -24.80
C ALA A 188 -8.08 -13.75 -24.46
N LEU A 189 -7.14 -14.28 -25.25
CA LEU A 189 -5.73 -13.93 -25.17
C LEU A 189 -5.49 -12.60 -25.87
N GLU A 190 -5.83 -11.51 -25.20
CA GLU A 190 -5.58 -10.15 -25.69
C GLU A 190 -4.10 -9.79 -25.59
N HIS A 191 -3.59 -9.09 -26.61
CA HIS A 191 -2.22 -8.62 -26.59
C HIS A 191 -2.02 -7.53 -25.52
N PRO A 192 -0.93 -7.53 -24.72
CA PRO A 192 -0.73 -6.53 -23.64
C PRO A 192 -0.81 -5.07 -24.10
N ILE A 193 -0.33 -4.76 -25.31
CA ILE A 193 -0.43 -3.41 -25.88
C ILE A 193 -1.89 -3.00 -26.09
N GLU A 194 -2.73 -3.90 -26.60
CA GLU A 194 -4.15 -3.63 -26.83
C GLU A 194 -4.88 -3.34 -25.52
N ARG A 195 -4.61 -4.15 -24.48
CA ARG A 195 -5.12 -3.93 -23.13
C ARG A 195 -4.75 -2.55 -22.58
N ARG A 196 -3.50 -2.12 -22.79
CA ARG A 196 -3.05 -0.78 -22.39
C ARG A 196 -3.80 0.31 -23.13
N LEU A 197 -3.96 0.19 -24.46
CA LEU A 197 -4.70 1.15 -25.27
C LEU A 197 -6.14 1.28 -24.77
N GLN A 198 -6.81 0.15 -24.51
CA GLN A 198 -8.17 0.16 -23.94
C GLN A 198 -8.24 0.82 -22.55
N SER A 199 -7.19 0.68 -21.73
CA SER A 199 -7.12 1.28 -20.39
C SER A 199 -6.73 2.77 -20.39
N ALA A 200 -6.01 3.23 -21.42
CA ALA A 200 -5.43 4.58 -21.51
C ALA A 200 -6.32 5.56 -22.28
N VAL A 201 -7.10 5.10 -23.24
CA VAL A 201 -7.90 5.96 -24.12
C VAL A 201 -9.18 6.41 -23.41
N GLY A 202 -9.13 7.61 -22.84
CA GLY A 202 -10.31 8.34 -22.39
C GLY A 202 -10.45 9.65 -23.15
N THR A 203 -11.28 9.67 -24.22
CA THR A 203 -12.00 10.85 -24.77
C THR A 203 -12.82 10.54 -26.04
N GLY A 204 -12.66 9.38 -26.69
CA GLY A 204 -13.51 8.97 -27.83
C GLY A 204 -14.88 8.44 -27.42
N ASN A 205 -15.92 8.69 -28.23
CA ASN A 205 -17.30 8.25 -27.97
C ASN A 205 -17.60 6.82 -28.44
N GLU A 206 -16.63 6.11 -29.02
CA GLU A 206 -16.80 4.78 -29.59
C GLU A 206 -15.92 3.76 -28.85
N GLY A 207 -16.57 2.73 -28.27
CA GLY A 207 -15.93 1.57 -27.64
C GLY A 207 -16.23 1.37 -26.14
N PRO A 208 -16.24 0.12 -25.64
CA PRO A 208 -16.39 -0.18 -24.22
C PRO A 208 -15.18 0.36 -23.45
N ARG A 209 -15.37 1.45 -22.69
CA ARG A 209 -14.27 2.08 -21.97
C ARG A 209 -13.95 1.28 -20.68
N ARG A 210 -12.89 0.51 -20.81
CA ARG A 210 -12.11 -0.28 -19.86
C ARG A 210 -11.34 0.44 -18.76
N PHE A 211 -11.19 -0.09 -17.55
CA PHE A 211 -9.88 -0.04 -16.88
C PHE A 211 -9.48 -1.45 -16.46
N PHE A 212 -8.70 -2.12 -17.31
CA PHE A 212 -8.30 -3.52 -17.15
C PHE A 212 -9.46 -4.41 -16.65
N SER A 213 -9.42 -4.82 -15.39
CA SER A 213 -10.39 -5.72 -14.75
C SER A 213 -11.80 -5.15 -14.60
N PHE A 214 -12.00 -3.85 -14.78
CA PHE A 214 -13.26 -3.17 -14.46
C PHE A 214 -13.87 -2.48 -15.68
N THR A 215 -15.16 -2.69 -15.91
CA THR A 215 -15.92 -1.86 -16.86
C THR A 215 -16.12 -0.45 -16.28
N ARG A 216 -16.41 0.53 -17.13
CA ARG A 216 -16.77 1.89 -16.67
C ARG A 216 -17.86 1.86 -15.61
N ALA A 217 -18.93 1.09 -15.85
CA ALA A 217 -20.08 1.04 -14.96
C ALA A 217 -19.67 0.55 -13.57
N ALA A 218 -18.86 -0.50 -13.51
CA ALA A 218 -18.31 -1.01 -12.25
C ALA A 218 -17.48 0.05 -11.52
N ILE A 219 -16.62 0.80 -12.22
CA ILE A 219 -15.81 1.87 -11.59
C ILE A 219 -16.70 2.98 -11.02
N GLN A 220 -17.75 3.38 -11.76
CA GLN A 220 -18.69 4.40 -11.29
C GLN A 220 -19.43 3.92 -10.03
N GLN A 221 -19.89 2.67 -10.01
CA GLN A 221 -20.57 2.10 -8.85
C GLN A 221 -19.63 2.03 -7.63
N ILE A 222 -18.40 1.55 -7.81
CA ILE A 222 -17.39 1.48 -6.75
C ILE A 222 -17.13 2.87 -6.13
N ARG A 223 -17.14 3.93 -6.95
CA ARG A 223 -16.97 5.31 -6.48
C ARG A 223 -18.18 5.79 -5.68
N GLN A 224 -19.39 5.52 -6.16
CA GLN A 224 -20.63 5.88 -5.47
C GLN A 224 -20.75 5.19 -4.10
N ASP A 225 -20.47 3.88 -4.05
CA ASP A 225 -20.46 3.09 -2.81
C ASP A 225 -19.47 3.66 -1.78
N SER A 226 -18.28 4.09 -2.23
CA SER A 226 -17.30 4.75 -1.38
C SER A 226 -17.82 6.07 -0.79
N MET A 227 -18.46 6.91 -1.61
CA MET A 227 -19.01 8.19 -1.17
C MET A 227 -20.16 8.02 -0.17
N GLY A 228 -21.08 7.09 -0.45
CA GLY A 228 -22.20 6.79 0.46
C GLY A 228 -21.73 6.27 1.83
N ASN A 229 -20.65 5.47 1.85
CA ASN A 229 -20.09 4.95 3.11
C ASN A 229 -19.33 6.02 3.91
N ILE A 230 -18.76 7.06 3.26
CA ILE A 230 -18.16 8.22 3.96
C ILE A 230 -19.27 9.04 4.61
N GLN A 231 -20.31 9.40 3.86
CA GLN A 231 -21.44 10.18 4.40
C GLN A 231 -22.13 9.46 5.58
N ALA A 232 -22.32 8.15 5.49
CA ALA A 232 -22.90 7.37 6.59
C ALA A 232 -22.01 7.31 7.86
N ARG A 233 -20.68 7.43 7.70
CA ARG A 233 -19.74 7.55 8.83
C ARG A 233 -19.74 8.95 9.42
N ASP A 234 -19.69 9.98 8.58
CA ASP A 234 -19.73 11.38 9.02
C ASP A 234 -21.03 11.68 9.80
N HIS A 235 -22.18 11.14 9.36
CA HIS A 235 -23.43 11.24 10.11
C HIS A 235 -23.44 10.50 11.45
N ARG A 236 -22.64 9.43 11.60
CA ARG A 236 -22.46 8.74 12.88
C ARG A 236 -21.55 9.51 13.83
N ASP A 237 -20.50 10.13 13.30
CA ASP A 237 -19.52 10.88 14.09
C ASP A 237 -20.04 12.27 14.50
N GLN A 238 -21.01 12.84 13.77
CA GLN A 238 -21.71 14.07 14.20
C GLN A 238 -22.66 13.89 15.40
N ASN A 239 -22.93 12.65 15.85
CA ASN A 239 -23.77 12.37 17.01
C ASN A 239 -22.96 12.15 18.31
N SER A 240 -21.67 12.49 18.33
CA SER A 240 -20.90 12.55 19.58
C SER A 240 -21.12 13.89 20.27
N ASN A 241 -21.88 13.85 21.37
CA ASN A 241 -22.17 14.90 22.35
C ASN A 241 -21.35 16.21 22.22
N SER A 242 -22.04 17.30 21.93
CA SER A 242 -21.57 18.65 22.20
C SER A 242 -21.28 18.80 23.69
N VAL A 243 -20.01 18.84 24.08
CA VAL A 243 -19.60 19.27 25.41
C VAL A 243 -19.83 20.79 25.47
N GLU A 244 -20.82 21.22 26.25
CA GLU A 244 -21.02 22.63 26.59
C GLU A 244 -19.80 23.15 27.34
N THR A 245 -18.88 23.82 26.65
CA THR A 245 -17.86 24.67 27.29
C THR A 245 -18.56 25.91 27.86
N ARG A 246 -19.04 25.81 29.10
CA ARG A 246 -19.45 26.97 29.89
C ARG A 246 -18.21 27.76 30.31
N VAL A 247 -17.91 28.80 29.55
CA VAL A 247 -16.90 29.81 29.92
C VAL A 247 -17.43 30.61 31.11
N GLN A 248 -16.94 30.31 32.32
CA GLN A 248 -17.09 31.20 33.48
C GLN A 248 -15.85 32.09 33.60
N LYS A 249 -16.04 33.38 33.29
CA LYS A 249 -15.10 34.45 33.64
C LYS A 249 -15.18 34.70 35.14
N SER A 250 -14.04 34.74 35.83
CA SER A 250 -13.92 35.37 37.14
C SER A 250 -12.68 36.26 37.20
N ASN A 251 -12.92 37.56 37.41
CA ASN A 251 -11.92 38.56 37.77
C ASN A 251 -11.69 38.55 39.30
N ALA A 252 -10.46 38.90 39.70
CA ALA A 252 -9.91 39.46 40.97
C ALA A 252 -10.78 39.38 42.25
N HIS A 253 -10.28 39.02 43.44
CA HIS A 253 -9.10 39.53 44.14
C HIS A 253 -8.80 38.67 45.39
N LYS A 254 -7.50 38.64 45.78
CA LYS A 254 -6.89 38.45 47.11
C LYS A 254 -7.74 37.87 48.26
N SER A 255 -7.23 36.82 48.91
CA SER A 255 -6.73 36.91 50.31
C SER A 255 -6.04 35.62 50.78
N ASN A 256 -5.15 35.81 51.75
CA ASN A 256 -4.14 34.92 52.31
C ASN A 256 -4.69 33.90 53.34
N SER A 257 -3.77 33.01 53.76
CA SER A 257 -3.77 32.14 54.95
C SER A 257 -4.47 30.80 54.77
N GLY A 258 -3.99 29.68 55.29
CA GLY A 258 -2.89 29.41 56.21
C GLY A 258 -2.92 27.92 56.55
N CYS A 259 -1.74 27.37 56.77
CA CYS A 259 -1.40 26.02 57.22
C CYS A 259 -2.38 25.38 58.23
N SER A 260 -2.75 24.10 58.06
CA SER A 260 -2.43 23.03 59.03
C SER A 260 -3.07 21.67 58.72
N SER A 261 -2.37 20.66 59.20
CA SER A 261 -2.48 19.20 59.07
C SER A 261 -3.81 18.56 59.50
N SER A 262 -4.08 17.34 59.02
CA SER A 262 -3.94 16.12 59.85
C SER A 262 -4.35 14.83 59.12
N ASN A 263 -3.61 13.77 59.45
CA ASN A 263 -3.79 12.38 59.03
C ASN A 263 -5.11 11.78 59.54
N ASN A 264 -5.59 10.73 58.86
CA ASN A 264 -5.74 9.41 59.49
C ASN A 264 -5.99 8.28 58.48
N LYS A 265 -5.14 7.26 58.57
CA LYS A 265 -5.38 5.89 58.08
C LYS A 265 -6.28 5.15 59.07
N LYS A 266 -7.14 4.25 58.58
CA LYS A 266 -7.57 3.06 59.33
C LYS A 266 -7.93 1.92 58.39
N THR A 267 -7.41 0.74 58.74
CA THR A 267 -7.52 -0.57 58.10
C THR A 267 -8.25 -1.51 59.06
N THR A 268 -9.18 -2.34 58.59
CA THR A 268 -9.62 -3.67 59.13
C THR A 268 -10.48 -4.31 58.01
N THR A 269 -10.56 -5.61 57.69
CA THR A 269 -10.59 -6.92 58.42
C THR A 269 -10.55 -8.00 57.29
N THR A 270 -10.12 -9.26 57.38
CA THR A 270 -9.71 -10.23 58.42
C THR A 270 -8.67 -11.15 57.79
#